data_AF-A0A7W7HR37-F1
#
_entry.id   AF-A0A7W7HR37-F1
#
_cell.length_a   1.000
_cell.length_b   1.000
_cell.length_c   1.000
_cell.angle_alpha   90.00
_cell.angle_beta   90.00
_cell.angle_gamma   90.00
#
_symmetry.space_group_name_H-M   'P 1'
#
loop_
_entity.id
_entity.type
_entity.pdbx_description
1 polymer ?
#
loop_
_entity_poly.entity_id
_entity_poly.type
_entity_poly.pdbx_seq_one_letter_code
_entity_poly.pdbx_strand_id
1 'polypeptide(L)'
;MLAEKWRNLPATSSVDVVEWRSRFAVMKAEHDRLRLQGRWTHGPADLMSICGFHRKELAHGSALRWLCDPTGSHGLGDRFLVGLIRATGEPLEVSSDTTAETEISRERSRADLVVYGDRWKLVMELKIDAIESERQCQRLYEDWRMDRGVRWLFITLSGRAPVTTTTEQAALAWHRLSWSRVLSVLDDAVQAAGEEAPEVTAVAEYRRSLSRLTKRRWK
;
A
#
# COMPACT_ATOMS: atom_id res chain seq x y z
N MET A 1 -44.49 11.03 -36.80
CA MET A 1 -44.16 11.39 -35.40
C MET A 1 -42.72 11.87 -35.18
N LEU A 2 -41.65 11.15 -35.54
CA LEU A 2 -40.28 11.66 -35.37
C LEU A 2 -39.98 12.89 -36.25
N ALA A 3 -40.39 12.88 -37.52
CA ALA A 3 -40.18 13.98 -38.47
C ALA A 3 -40.98 15.28 -38.15
N GLU A 4 -42.00 15.23 -37.30
CA GLU A 4 -42.70 16.43 -36.80
C GLU A 4 -41.96 17.05 -35.61
N LYS A 5 -41.37 16.23 -34.74
CA LYS A 5 -40.58 16.71 -33.60
C LYS A 5 -39.35 17.51 -34.04
N TRP A 6 -38.74 17.16 -35.17
CA TRP A 6 -37.60 17.92 -35.73
C TRP A 6 -37.99 19.30 -36.29
N ARG A 7 -39.22 19.46 -36.79
CA ARG A 7 -39.70 20.72 -37.37
C ARG A 7 -40.10 21.77 -36.32
N ASN A 8 -40.39 21.32 -35.10
CA ASN A 8 -40.80 22.17 -33.99
C ASN A 8 -39.66 22.45 -32.98
N LEU A 9 -38.42 22.11 -33.32
CA LEU A 9 -37.28 22.57 -32.53
C LEU A 9 -37.14 24.08 -32.76
N PRO A 10 -37.18 24.92 -31.72
CA PRO A 10 -36.95 26.36 -31.88
C PRO A 10 -35.60 26.56 -32.55
N ALA A 11 -35.56 27.36 -33.61
CA ALA A 11 -34.32 27.71 -34.27
C ALA A 11 -33.39 28.36 -33.24
N THR A 12 -32.28 27.70 -32.91
CA THR A 12 -31.25 28.26 -32.04
C THR A 12 -30.81 29.59 -32.65
N SER A 13 -31.04 30.70 -31.95
CA SER A 13 -30.72 32.02 -32.50
C SER A 13 -29.21 32.12 -32.77
N SER A 14 -28.81 32.84 -33.81
CA SER A 14 -27.39 33.08 -34.12
C SER A 14 -26.63 33.73 -32.96
N VAL A 15 -27.34 34.50 -32.12
CA VAL A 15 -26.83 35.13 -30.90
C VAL A 15 -26.41 34.08 -29.87
N ASP A 16 -27.23 33.03 -29.68
CA ASP A 16 -26.95 31.91 -28.77
C ASP A 16 -25.68 31.16 -29.23
N VAL A 17 -25.54 30.90 -30.53
CA VAL A 17 -24.32 30.26 -31.10
C VAL A 17 -23.06 31.10 -30.89
N VAL A 18 -23.14 32.43 -31.03
CA VAL A 18 -22.00 33.34 -30.80
C VAL A 18 -21.62 33.41 -29.32
N GLU A 19 -22.60 33.43 -28.42
CA GLU A 19 -22.38 33.39 -26.98
C GLU A 19 -21.71 32.07 -26.57
N TRP A 20 -22.21 30.94 -27.07
CA TRP A 20 -21.59 29.63 -26.85
C TRP A 20 -20.14 29.57 -27.33
N ARG A 21 -19.85 30.10 -28.51
CA ARG A 21 -18.47 30.18 -29.04
C ARG A 21 -17.57 31.02 -28.14
N SER A 22 -18.07 32.15 -27.64
CA SER A 22 -17.32 33.01 -26.71
C SER A 22 -17.03 32.30 -25.39
N ARG A 23 -18.03 31.63 -24.80
CA ARG A 23 -17.86 30.85 -23.56
C ARG A 23 -16.90 29.68 -23.75
N PHE A 24 -16.98 28.99 -24.89
CA PHE A 24 -16.06 27.91 -25.22
C PHE A 24 -14.63 28.42 -25.42
N ALA A 25 -14.45 29.60 -26.03
CA ALA A 25 -13.13 30.22 -26.19
C ALA A 25 -12.51 30.57 -24.84
N VAL A 26 -13.29 31.13 -23.90
CA VAL A 26 -12.84 31.40 -22.52
C VAL A 26 -12.45 30.09 -21.81
N MET A 27 -13.30 29.05 -21.90
CA MET A 27 -13.02 27.75 -21.30
C MET A 27 -11.75 27.11 -21.88
N LYS A 28 -11.56 27.22 -23.20
CA LYS A 28 -10.36 26.73 -23.89
C LYS A 28 -9.11 27.49 -23.45
N ALA A 29 -9.18 28.81 -23.35
CA ALA A 29 -8.07 29.63 -22.87
C ALA A 29 -7.70 29.28 -21.42
N GLU A 30 -8.68 29.05 -20.56
CA GLU A 30 -8.44 28.62 -19.18
C GLU A 30 -7.85 27.20 -19.10
N HIS A 31 -8.38 26.26 -19.89
CA HIS A 31 -7.81 24.93 -20.03
C HIS A 31 -6.35 24.99 -20.49
N ASP A 32 -6.06 25.78 -21.53
CA ASP A 32 -4.71 25.93 -22.07
C ASP A 32 -3.77 26.58 -21.05
N ARG A 33 -4.26 27.55 -20.25
CA ARG A 33 -3.52 28.15 -19.14
C ARG A 33 -3.19 27.11 -18.06
N LEU A 34 -4.17 26.32 -17.62
CA LEU A 34 -3.96 25.28 -16.60
C LEU A 34 -3.01 24.18 -17.11
N ARG A 35 -3.11 23.81 -18.39
CA ARG A 35 -2.19 22.86 -19.02
C ARG A 35 -0.75 23.40 -19.06
N LEU A 36 -0.56 24.64 -19.49
CA LEU A 36 0.77 25.28 -19.53
C LEU A 36 1.39 25.46 -18.14
N GLN A 37 0.57 25.67 -17.11
CA GLN A 37 1.01 25.74 -15.72
C GLN A 37 1.22 24.36 -15.07
N GLY A 38 0.99 23.25 -15.79
CA GLY A 38 1.07 21.91 -15.23
C GLY A 38 0.03 21.62 -14.14
N ARG A 39 -1.07 22.38 -14.11
CA ARG A 39 -2.17 22.25 -13.12
C ARG A 39 -3.36 21.47 -13.68
N TRP A 40 -3.43 21.30 -15.00
CA TRP A 40 -4.35 20.38 -15.65
C TRP A 40 -3.62 19.05 -15.90
N THR A 41 -3.68 18.16 -14.92
CA THR A 41 -2.98 16.87 -14.96
C THR A 41 -3.96 15.71 -14.83
N HIS A 42 -3.58 14.56 -15.35
CA HIS A 42 -4.32 13.31 -15.19
C HIS A 42 -3.34 12.16 -14.93
N GLY A 43 -3.85 11.04 -14.42
CA GLY A 43 -3.06 9.85 -14.17
C GLY A 43 -2.55 9.71 -12.72
N PRO A 44 -1.67 8.74 -12.46
CA PRO A 44 -1.08 8.54 -11.14
C PRO A 44 -0.10 9.66 -10.77
N ALA A 45 0.02 9.93 -9.47
CA ALA A 45 0.91 10.94 -8.90
C ALA A 45 1.91 10.34 -7.90
N ASP A 46 2.15 9.03 -8.02
CA ASP A 46 3.09 8.26 -7.19
C ASP A 46 3.93 7.34 -8.08
N LEU A 47 5.21 7.18 -7.74
CA LEU A 47 6.18 6.45 -8.56
C LEU A 47 5.78 4.98 -8.79
N MET A 48 5.26 4.29 -7.77
CA MET A 48 4.85 2.89 -7.91
C MET A 48 3.70 2.72 -8.91
N SER A 49 2.73 3.64 -8.92
CA SER A 49 1.65 3.59 -9.90
C SER A 49 2.13 3.96 -11.30
N ILE A 50 3.05 4.93 -11.42
CA ILE A 50 3.66 5.30 -12.70
C ILE A 50 4.43 4.12 -13.31
N CYS A 51 5.20 3.39 -12.49
CA CYS A 51 5.96 2.22 -12.92
C CYS A 51 5.11 0.93 -13.02
N GLY A 52 3.81 0.97 -12.68
CA GLY A 52 2.94 -0.21 -12.74
C GLY A 52 3.14 -1.23 -11.61
N PHE A 53 3.82 -0.86 -10.53
CA PHE A 53 4.13 -1.72 -9.37
C PHE A 53 3.15 -1.57 -8.19
N HIS A 54 2.22 -0.62 -8.24
CA HIS A 54 1.26 -0.32 -7.17
C HIS A 54 0.33 -1.45 -6.70
N ARG A 55 0.32 -2.61 -7.40
CA ARG A 55 -0.39 -3.83 -6.95
C ARG A 55 0.51 -5.05 -6.85
N LYS A 56 1.83 -4.88 -7.01
CA LYS A 56 2.79 -5.98 -6.97
C LYS A 56 3.21 -6.22 -5.52
N GLU A 57 2.85 -7.36 -4.97
CA GLU A 57 3.21 -7.79 -3.60
C GLU A 57 4.71 -7.66 -3.35
N LEU A 58 5.56 -8.08 -4.31
CA LEU A 58 7.02 -7.93 -4.23
C LEU A 58 7.48 -6.49 -4.03
N ALA A 59 6.87 -5.53 -4.74
CA ALA A 59 7.27 -4.12 -4.64
C ALA A 59 6.92 -3.54 -3.27
N HIS A 60 5.79 -3.96 -2.71
CA HIS A 60 5.42 -3.61 -1.33
C HIS A 60 6.29 -4.33 -0.30
N GLY A 61 6.67 -5.59 -0.55
CA GLY A 61 7.63 -6.33 0.28
C GLY A 61 8.97 -5.61 0.37
N SER A 62 9.51 -5.13 -0.74
CA SER A 62 10.74 -4.32 -0.76
C SER A 62 10.61 -3.01 0.02
N ALA A 63 9.48 -2.32 -0.11
CA ALA A 63 9.23 -1.10 0.65
C ALA A 63 9.10 -1.35 2.15
N LEU A 64 8.41 -2.43 2.55
CA LEU A 64 8.32 -2.84 3.95
C LEU A 64 9.68 -3.28 4.51
N ARG A 65 10.47 -4.03 3.74
CA ARG A 65 11.84 -4.38 4.12
C ARG A 65 12.67 -3.14 4.43
N TRP A 66 12.62 -2.14 3.54
CA TRP A 66 13.33 -0.87 3.74
C TRP A 66 12.86 -0.15 5.00
N LEU A 67 11.55 -0.05 5.25
CA LEU A 67 10.98 0.60 6.43
C LEU A 67 11.19 -0.18 7.75
N CYS A 68 11.45 -1.48 7.66
CA CYS A 68 11.69 -2.34 8.81
C CYS A 68 13.15 -2.38 9.26
N ASP A 69 14.07 -1.75 8.53
CA ASP A 69 15.48 -1.62 8.91
C ASP A 69 15.65 -0.40 9.82
N PRO A 70 15.92 -0.54 11.13
CA PRO A 70 16.02 0.61 12.04
C PRO A 70 17.13 1.60 11.67
N THR A 71 18.11 1.15 10.89
CA THR A 71 19.25 1.95 10.40
C THR A 71 19.07 2.38 8.94
N GLY A 72 17.92 2.07 8.35
CA GLY A 72 17.60 2.35 6.96
C GLY A 72 17.54 3.83 6.63
N SER A 73 17.81 4.14 5.36
CA SER A 73 17.82 5.52 4.84
C SER A 73 16.46 6.22 4.81
N HIS A 74 15.39 5.59 5.31
CA HIS A 74 14.05 6.19 5.42
C HIS A 74 13.93 7.22 6.56
N GLY A 75 14.87 7.24 7.51
CA GLY A 75 14.92 8.27 8.55
C GLY A 75 13.84 8.15 9.64
N LEU A 76 13.14 7.02 9.73
CA LEU A 76 12.12 6.79 10.77
C LEU A 76 12.66 6.08 12.02
N GLY A 77 13.92 5.63 12.00
CA GLY A 77 14.47 4.74 13.03
C GLY A 77 13.67 3.44 13.10
N ASP A 78 13.48 2.91 14.31
CA ASP A 78 12.69 1.70 14.55
C ASP A 78 11.17 1.92 14.60
N ARG A 79 10.69 3.16 14.52
CA ARG A 79 9.29 3.53 14.83
C ARG A 79 8.26 2.75 14.01
N PHE A 80 8.53 2.56 12.71
CA PHE A 80 7.64 1.79 11.84
C PHE A 80 7.59 0.31 12.23
N LEU A 81 8.76 -0.31 12.42
CA LEU A 81 8.87 -1.70 12.84
C LEU A 81 8.22 -1.93 14.21
N VAL A 82 8.48 -1.06 15.19
CA VAL A 82 7.84 -1.10 16.51
C VAL A 82 6.32 -1.02 16.39
N GLY A 83 5.81 -0.17 15.50
CA GLY A 83 4.38 -0.08 15.20
C GLY A 83 3.79 -1.37 14.61
N LEU A 84 4.52 -2.05 13.72
CA LEU A 84 4.13 -3.36 13.19
C LEU A 84 4.16 -4.45 14.26
N ILE A 85 5.20 -4.49 15.10
CA ILE A 85 5.35 -5.46 16.19
C ILE A 85 4.18 -5.32 17.18
N ARG A 86 3.80 -4.10 17.54
CA ARG A 86 2.63 -3.85 18.41
C ARG A 86 1.33 -4.42 17.83
N ALA A 87 1.20 -4.53 16.50
CA ALA A 87 0.05 -5.18 15.88
C ALA A 87 0.03 -6.71 16.08
N THR A 88 1.14 -7.30 16.53
CA THR A 88 1.26 -8.71 16.92
C THR A 88 1.11 -8.96 18.43
N GLY A 89 0.76 -7.93 19.20
CA GLY A 89 0.56 -8.03 20.65
C GLY A 89 1.75 -7.49 21.43
N GLU A 90 2.42 -8.36 22.18
CA GLU A 90 3.49 -7.95 23.12
C GLU A 90 4.66 -7.25 22.40
N PRO A 91 5.21 -6.17 22.98
CA PRO A 91 6.39 -5.51 22.47
C PRO A 91 7.58 -6.48 22.35
N LEU A 92 8.37 -6.30 21.30
CA LEU A 92 9.67 -6.96 21.12
C LEU A 92 10.75 -5.89 21.12
N GLU A 93 11.91 -6.23 21.67
CA GLU A 93 13.08 -5.35 21.68
C GLU A 93 13.67 -5.27 20.28
N VAL A 94 13.69 -4.06 19.71
CA VAL A 94 14.32 -3.75 18.43
C VAL A 94 15.68 -3.12 18.73
N SER A 95 16.74 -3.69 18.17
CA SER A 95 18.09 -3.15 18.24
C SER A 95 18.58 -2.70 16.86
N SER A 96 19.73 -2.02 16.82
CA SER A 96 20.41 -1.66 15.56
C SER A 96 20.82 -2.87 14.70
N ASP A 97 20.93 -4.06 15.30
CA ASP A 97 21.30 -5.29 14.60
C ASP A 97 20.09 -5.99 13.96
N THR A 98 18.89 -5.40 14.09
CA THR A 98 17.67 -5.93 13.50
C THR A 98 17.74 -5.81 11.97
N THR A 99 17.59 -6.93 11.26
CA THR A 99 17.64 -6.95 9.80
C THR A 99 16.33 -7.43 9.19
N ALA A 100 16.07 -7.01 7.96
CA ALA A 100 14.90 -7.42 7.19
C ALA A 100 15.31 -7.97 5.81
N GLU A 101 14.73 -9.11 5.44
CA GLU A 101 15.01 -9.78 4.18
C GLU A 101 13.73 -10.26 3.49
N THR A 102 13.69 -10.18 2.16
CA THR A 102 12.53 -10.57 1.34
C THR A 102 12.73 -11.93 0.68
N GLU A 103 11.64 -12.62 0.39
CA GLU A 103 11.62 -13.86 -0.39
C GLU A 103 12.49 -15.00 0.21
N ILE A 104 12.41 -15.20 1.54
CA ILE A 104 13.19 -16.22 2.25
C ILE A 104 12.59 -17.60 2.09
N SER A 105 13.28 -18.44 1.30
CA SER A 105 12.90 -19.85 1.08
C SER A 105 13.41 -20.76 2.20
N ARG A 106 12.54 -21.65 2.65
CA ARG A 106 12.85 -22.85 3.44
C ARG A 106 12.40 -24.09 2.67
N GLU A 107 12.46 -25.26 3.31
CA GLU A 107 12.18 -26.56 2.69
C GLU A 107 10.84 -26.59 1.93
N ARG A 108 9.76 -26.03 2.51
CA ARG A 108 8.39 -26.20 1.99
C ARG A 108 7.74 -24.90 1.53
N SER A 109 8.32 -23.77 1.90
CA SER A 109 7.69 -22.47 1.73
C SER A 109 8.70 -21.36 1.51
N ARG A 110 8.19 -20.21 1.07
CA ARG A 110 8.95 -18.97 0.92
C ARG A 110 8.17 -17.85 1.57
N ALA A 111 8.77 -17.19 2.56
CA ALA A 111 8.18 -16.03 3.21
C ALA A 111 8.41 -14.78 2.36
N ASP A 112 7.40 -13.93 2.21
CA ASP A 112 7.54 -12.68 1.46
C ASP A 112 8.52 -11.71 2.13
N LEU A 113 8.50 -11.64 3.47
CA LEU A 113 9.39 -10.81 4.28
C LEU A 113 9.63 -11.45 5.65
N VAL A 114 10.87 -11.45 6.12
CA VAL A 114 11.24 -11.85 7.47
C VAL A 114 12.07 -10.74 8.11
N VAL A 115 11.73 -10.37 9.34
CA VAL A 115 12.57 -9.51 10.19
C VAL A 115 13.20 -10.36 11.27
N TYR A 116 14.51 -10.21 11.46
CA TYR A 116 15.31 -10.93 12.44
C TYR A 116 15.75 -9.98 13.55
N GLY A 117 15.36 -10.26 14.80
CA GLY A 117 15.93 -9.65 16.00
C GLY A 117 16.74 -10.67 16.81
N ASP A 118 17.28 -10.28 17.98
CA ASP A 118 18.14 -11.13 18.81
C ASP A 118 17.49 -12.48 19.17
N ARG A 119 16.24 -12.44 19.68
CA ARG A 119 15.53 -13.65 20.19
C ARG A 119 14.15 -13.86 19.57
N TRP A 120 13.87 -13.16 18.49
CA TRP A 120 12.56 -13.18 17.85
C TRP A 120 12.71 -13.06 16.34
N LYS A 121 11.68 -13.54 15.64
CA LYS A 121 11.55 -13.36 14.19
C LYS A 121 10.13 -12.94 13.88
N LEU A 122 9.95 -12.02 12.95
CA LEU A 122 8.64 -11.65 12.43
C LEU A 122 8.54 -12.13 10.99
N VAL A 123 7.81 -13.23 10.79
CA VAL A 123 7.56 -13.83 9.48
C VAL A 123 6.29 -13.22 8.91
N MET A 124 6.38 -12.68 7.71
CA MET A 124 5.28 -11.96 7.06
C MET A 124 4.94 -12.56 5.70
N GLU A 125 3.65 -12.59 5.42
CA GLU A 125 3.08 -12.98 4.14
C GLU A 125 2.13 -11.88 3.68
N LEU A 126 2.27 -11.45 2.42
CA LEU A 126 1.64 -10.25 1.87
C LEU A 126 0.67 -10.62 0.75
N LYS A 127 -0.53 -10.05 0.77
CA LYS A 127 -1.54 -10.26 -0.28
C LYS A 127 -2.19 -8.94 -0.70
N ILE A 128 -2.34 -8.74 -2.00
CA ILE A 128 -3.06 -7.61 -2.59
C ILE A 128 -4.26 -8.10 -3.37
N ASP A 129 -4.02 -8.79 -4.48
CA ASP A 129 -5.08 -9.25 -5.40
C ASP A 129 -5.41 -10.73 -5.23
N ALA A 130 -4.40 -11.54 -4.92
CA ALA A 130 -4.55 -12.97 -4.88
C ALA A 130 -5.09 -13.47 -3.53
N ILE A 131 -5.84 -14.56 -3.60
CA ILE A 131 -6.01 -15.43 -2.43
C ILE A 131 -4.64 -16.08 -2.15
N GLU A 132 -4.40 -16.47 -0.90
CA GLU A 132 -3.20 -17.23 -0.58
C GLU A 132 -3.17 -18.56 -1.37
N SER A 133 -1.97 -19.03 -1.69
CA SER A 133 -1.83 -20.34 -2.33
C SER A 133 -2.23 -21.44 -1.35
N GLU A 134 -2.65 -22.59 -1.87
CA GLU A 134 -3.06 -23.73 -1.03
C GLU A 134 -2.01 -24.03 0.06
N ARG A 135 -2.45 -24.07 1.31
CA ARG A 135 -1.65 -24.39 2.51
C ARG A 135 -0.41 -23.51 2.69
N GLN A 136 -0.37 -22.31 2.10
CA GLN A 136 0.82 -21.45 2.13
C GLN A 136 1.21 -21.06 3.57
N CYS A 137 0.27 -20.47 4.31
CA CYS A 137 0.45 -20.11 5.72
C CYS A 137 0.70 -21.34 6.63
N GLN A 138 0.18 -22.51 6.25
CA GLN A 138 0.46 -23.77 6.95
C GLN A 138 1.94 -24.18 6.80
N ARG A 139 2.46 -24.19 5.56
CA ARG A 139 3.86 -24.58 5.30
C ARG A 139 4.84 -23.59 5.95
N LEU A 140 4.54 -22.30 5.91
CA LEU A 140 5.31 -21.27 6.63
C LEU A 140 5.30 -21.50 8.14
N TYR A 141 4.13 -21.82 8.72
CA TYR A 141 4.07 -22.16 10.13
C TYR A 141 4.95 -23.38 10.46
N GLU A 142 4.84 -24.46 9.67
CA GLU A 142 5.64 -25.68 9.87
C GLU A 142 7.15 -25.43 9.75
N ASP A 143 7.57 -24.65 8.76
CA ASP A 143 8.98 -24.37 8.49
C ASP A 143 9.63 -23.50 9.58
N TRP A 144 8.86 -22.68 10.30
CA TRP A 144 9.39 -21.68 11.24
C TRP A 144 9.01 -21.92 12.70
N ARG A 145 7.98 -22.72 13.03
CA ARG A 145 7.47 -22.85 14.41
C ARG A 145 8.46 -23.34 15.46
N MET A 146 9.54 -24.01 15.04
CA MET A 146 10.58 -24.50 15.94
C MET A 146 11.64 -23.44 16.25
N ASP A 147 11.67 -22.34 15.49
CA ASP A 147 12.53 -21.20 15.78
C ASP A 147 12.05 -20.47 17.04
N ARG A 148 13.00 -19.87 17.76
CA ARG A 148 12.69 -19.11 18.98
C ARG A 148 11.96 -17.80 18.64
N GLY A 149 10.88 -17.53 19.37
CA GLY A 149 10.23 -16.21 19.42
C GLY A 149 9.59 -15.76 18.11
N VAL A 150 9.12 -16.71 17.28
CA VAL A 150 8.47 -16.35 16.01
C VAL A 150 7.12 -15.68 16.25
N ARG A 151 6.86 -14.62 15.48
CA ARG A 151 5.58 -13.97 15.29
C ARG A 151 5.22 -14.05 13.81
N TRP A 152 3.93 -14.20 13.52
CA TRP A 152 3.44 -14.34 12.15
C TRP A 152 2.46 -13.22 11.84
N LEU A 153 2.61 -12.59 10.68
CA LEU A 153 1.78 -11.46 10.28
C LEU A 153 1.32 -11.64 8.83
N PHE A 154 0.01 -11.75 8.65
CA PHE A 154 -0.62 -11.89 7.34
C PHE A 154 -1.26 -10.55 6.95
N ILE A 155 -0.65 -9.89 5.96
CA ILE A 155 -1.10 -8.58 5.47
C ILE A 155 -1.95 -8.79 4.23
N THR A 156 -3.21 -8.33 4.27
CA THR A 156 -4.12 -8.39 3.12
C THR A 156 -4.76 -7.01 2.89
N LEU A 157 -5.47 -6.79 1.78
CA LEU A 157 -6.22 -5.52 1.62
C LEU A 157 -7.26 -5.29 2.74
N SER A 158 -7.92 -6.36 3.19
CA SER A 158 -9.02 -6.28 4.16
C SER A 158 -8.64 -6.67 5.59
N GLY A 159 -7.45 -7.22 5.84
CA GLY A 159 -7.10 -7.82 7.13
C GLY A 159 -7.79 -9.17 7.38
N ARG A 160 -8.14 -9.91 6.32
CA ARG A 160 -8.71 -11.26 6.44
C ARG A 160 -7.70 -12.24 7.03
N ALA A 161 -8.20 -13.32 7.63
CA ALA A 161 -7.39 -14.44 8.08
C ALA A 161 -6.86 -15.28 6.89
N PRO A 162 -5.78 -16.06 7.09
CA PRO A 162 -5.51 -17.23 6.27
C PRO A 162 -6.72 -18.17 6.28
N VAL A 163 -6.99 -18.84 5.16
CA VAL A 163 -8.15 -19.72 4.97
C VAL A 163 -7.77 -21.15 4.55
N THR A 164 -6.49 -21.40 4.31
CA THR A 164 -5.95 -22.68 3.84
C THR A 164 -5.07 -23.38 4.88
N THR A 165 -5.01 -22.86 6.12
CA THR A 165 -4.37 -23.55 7.24
C THR A 165 -5.13 -24.82 7.59
N THR A 166 -4.41 -25.91 7.86
CA THR A 166 -5.01 -27.23 8.16
C THR A 166 -4.97 -27.59 9.64
N THR A 167 -4.20 -26.88 10.45
CA THR A 167 -4.18 -27.07 11.91
C THR A 167 -4.66 -25.81 12.63
N GLU A 168 -5.31 -26.00 13.78
CA GLU A 168 -5.78 -24.89 14.62
C GLU A 168 -4.60 -24.04 15.11
N GLN A 169 -3.48 -24.66 15.47
CA GLN A 169 -2.29 -23.93 15.91
C GLN A 169 -1.75 -23.00 14.82
N ALA A 170 -1.72 -23.46 13.57
CA ALA A 170 -1.32 -22.60 12.45
C ALA A 170 -2.33 -21.48 12.26
N ALA A 171 -3.63 -21.77 12.27
CA ALA A 171 -4.68 -20.77 12.11
C ALA A 171 -4.63 -19.66 13.18
N LEU A 172 -4.34 -20.03 14.44
CA LEU A 172 -4.25 -19.11 15.57
C LEU A 172 -2.93 -18.33 15.63
N ALA A 173 -1.86 -18.81 14.99
CA ALA A 173 -0.54 -18.17 15.04
C ALA A 173 -0.48 -16.85 14.24
N TRP A 174 -1.30 -16.70 13.19
CA TRP A 174 -1.23 -15.55 12.28
C TRP A 174 -2.00 -14.34 12.80
N HIS A 175 -1.27 -13.27 13.09
CA HIS A 175 -1.87 -11.95 13.29
C HIS A 175 -2.30 -11.37 11.93
N ARG A 176 -3.45 -10.71 11.91
CA ARG A 176 -4.07 -10.21 10.68
C ARG A 176 -3.91 -8.71 10.60
N LEU A 177 -3.44 -8.22 9.47
CA LEU A 177 -3.29 -6.79 9.24
C LEU A 177 -3.85 -6.40 7.88
N SER A 178 -4.54 -5.26 7.82
CA SER A 178 -4.92 -4.66 6.54
C SER A 178 -3.83 -3.72 6.04
N TRP A 179 -3.72 -3.53 4.72
CA TRP A 179 -2.88 -2.47 4.14
C TRP A 179 -3.26 -1.07 4.64
N SER A 180 -4.53 -0.84 5.00
CA SER A 180 -4.96 0.42 5.63
C SER A 180 -4.37 0.60 7.04
N ARG A 181 -4.20 -0.49 7.79
CA ARG A 181 -3.54 -0.46 9.08
C ARG A 181 -2.03 -0.28 8.95
N VAL A 182 -1.40 -0.88 7.93
CA VAL A 182 0.01 -0.61 7.58
C VAL A 182 0.22 0.87 7.27
N LEU A 183 -0.68 1.49 6.49
CA LEU A 183 -0.64 2.93 6.24
C LEU A 183 -0.75 3.74 7.54
N SER A 184 -1.65 3.35 8.45
CA SER A 184 -1.77 4.03 9.75
C SER A 184 -0.49 3.94 10.56
N VAL A 185 0.16 2.76 10.59
CA VAL A 185 1.45 2.58 11.27
C VAL A 185 2.55 3.46 10.65
N LEU A 186 2.56 3.61 9.32
CA LEU A 186 3.47 4.53 8.65
C LEU A 186 3.18 6.00 8.99
N ASP A 187 1.91 6.40 8.99
CA ASP A 187 1.49 7.75 9.36
C ASP A 187 1.90 8.07 10.80
N ASP A 188 1.69 7.15 11.74
CA ASP A 188 2.09 7.28 13.15
C ASP A 188 3.62 7.41 13.28
N ALA A 189 4.38 6.59 12.54
CA ALA A 189 5.84 6.64 12.55
C ALA A 189 6.38 7.97 12.00
N VAL A 190 5.77 8.49 10.93
CA VAL A 190 6.11 9.81 10.36
C VAL A 190 5.77 10.93 11.33
N GLN A 191 4.60 10.89 11.97
CA GLN A 191 4.22 11.88 12.98
C GLN A 191 5.16 11.88 14.18
N ALA A 192 5.53 10.69 14.68
CA ALA A 192 6.44 10.55 15.81
C ALA A 192 7.91 10.91 15.48
N ALA A 193 8.28 10.96 14.20
CA ALA A 193 9.60 11.44 13.78
C ALA A 193 9.67 12.97 13.70
N GLY A 194 8.52 13.65 13.56
CA GLY A 194 8.43 15.11 13.52
C GLY A 194 9.19 15.75 12.36
N GLU A 195 9.53 17.03 12.50
CA GLU A 195 10.31 17.80 11.52
C GLU A 195 11.80 17.40 11.49
N GLU A 196 12.27 16.63 12.48
CA GLU A 196 13.67 16.19 12.61
C GLU A 196 14.02 15.00 11.70
N ALA A 197 13.02 14.27 11.19
CA ALA A 197 13.28 13.26 10.18
C ALA A 197 13.76 13.94 8.89
N PRO A 198 14.81 13.42 8.23
CA PRO A 198 15.16 13.85 6.90
C PRO A 198 13.91 13.81 6.02
N GLU A 199 13.70 14.82 5.18
CA GLU A 199 12.59 14.84 4.23
C GLU A 199 12.85 13.75 3.16
N VAL A 200 12.62 12.49 3.53
CA VAL A 200 12.86 11.37 2.64
C VAL A 200 11.68 11.30 1.70
N THR A 201 11.82 11.93 0.54
CA THR A 201 10.82 11.95 -0.54
C THR A 201 10.26 10.56 -0.83
N ALA A 202 11.07 9.50 -0.70
CA ALA A 202 10.63 8.12 -0.89
C ALA A 202 9.58 7.64 0.14
N VAL A 203 9.64 8.08 1.41
CA VAL A 203 8.60 7.77 2.41
C VAL A 203 7.27 8.43 2.00
N ALA A 204 7.32 9.71 1.60
CA ALA A 204 6.14 10.43 1.15
C ALA A 204 5.52 9.82 -0.12
N GLU A 205 6.35 9.41 -1.08
CA GLU A 205 5.95 8.69 -2.29
C GLU A 205 5.29 7.34 -1.97
N TYR A 206 5.89 6.56 -1.06
CA TYR A 206 5.33 5.26 -0.68
C TYR A 206 4.01 5.42 0.09
N ARG A 207 3.93 6.42 0.97
CA ARG A 207 2.68 6.77 1.68
C ARG A 207 1.56 7.17 0.70
N ARG A 208 1.87 7.92 -0.36
CA ARG A 208 0.92 8.19 -1.46
C ARG A 208 0.47 6.89 -2.13
N SER A 209 1.41 6.00 -2.44
CA SER A 209 1.16 4.69 -3.05
C SER A 209 0.22 3.83 -2.18
N LEU A 210 0.48 3.73 -0.87
CA LEU A 210 -0.36 3.02 0.10
C LEU A 210 -1.75 3.66 0.27
N SER A 211 -1.82 5.00 0.33
CA SER A 211 -3.11 5.71 0.40
C SER A 211 -3.98 5.39 -0.82
N ARG A 212 -3.38 5.31 -2.00
CA ARG A 212 -4.07 4.93 -3.24
C ARG A 212 -4.51 3.48 -3.25
N LEU A 213 -3.63 2.57 -2.81
CA LEU A 213 -3.92 1.14 -2.68
C LEU A 213 -5.13 0.87 -1.78
N THR A 214 -5.25 1.63 -0.69
CA THR A 214 -6.26 1.42 0.36
C THR A 214 -7.58 2.16 0.16
N LYS A 215 -7.58 3.27 -0.61
CA LYS A 215 -8.81 4.05 -0.91
C LYS A 215 -9.73 3.40 -1.94
N ARG A 216 -9.23 2.49 -2.79
CA ARG A 216 -10.06 1.82 -3.79
C ARG A 216 -10.86 0.67 -3.16
N ARG A 217 -12.06 1.01 -2.68
CA ARG A 217 -13.13 0.03 -2.48
C ARG A 217 -13.59 -0.43 -3.87
N TRP A 218 -13.30 -1.67 -4.23
CA TRP A 218 -13.89 -2.26 -5.43
C TRP A 218 -15.41 -2.41 -5.18
N LYS A 219 -16.21 -1.87 -6.10
CA LYS A 219 -17.62 -2.21 -6.29
C LYS A 219 -17.69 -3.48 -7.13
#